data_AF-B0DQV7-F1
#
_entry.id   AF-B0DQV7-F1
#
_cell.length_a   1.000
_cell.length_b   1.000
_cell.length_c   1.000
_cell.angle_alpha   90.00
_cell.angle_beta   90.00
_cell.angle_gamma   90.00
#
_symmetry.space_group_name_H-M   'P 1'
#
loop_
_entity.id
_entity.type
_entity.pdbx_description
1 polymer ?
#
loop_
_entity_poly.entity_id
_entity_poly.type
_entity_poly.pdbx_seq_one_letter_code
_entity_poly.pdbx_strand_id
1 'polypeptide(L)'
;MATTQIDLSNLKFRVQLITGECGVREDYTEDFGNEEFDSELDASAPDFSKVGYDSDDEWVDEWEPWLKIYYIEIVTKDKGKKIGRFGLRSVQAVARTVSQYENLPYRLVASERGGSDLEAFGTTLFNEANRGRLREEFLSGPTKGTGVFGEELNYGSFAVISNDAQIAKDDFFIKPEFRGQGIGSWALQELKRHATLHNIDFLFVEPGVTDITYQQRSDVALVNSKHARVKRFFRKAGFRRVGTSSYFGYSLRNDKHPSRRLAIEDDCEPL
;
A
#
# COMPACT_ATOMS: atom_id res chain seq x y z
N MET A 1 -0.11 20.55 -22.56
CA MET A 1 0.94 19.53 -22.39
C MET A 1 0.54 18.31 -23.20
N ALA A 2 1.44 17.72 -23.98
CA ALA A 2 1.15 16.52 -24.75
C ALA A 2 1.08 15.30 -23.81
N THR A 3 -0.04 14.58 -23.82
CA THR A 3 -0.18 13.34 -23.05
C THR A 3 0.60 12.24 -23.75
N THR A 4 1.62 11.67 -23.09
CA THR A 4 2.40 10.56 -23.65
C THR A 4 1.59 9.28 -23.52
N GLN A 5 1.02 8.76 -24.62
CA GLN A 5 0.30 7.49 -24.60
C GLN A 5 1.29 6.31 -24.43
N ILE A 6 1.08 5.48 -23.41
CA ILE A 6 1.90 4.30 -23.14
C ILE A 6 1.14 3.02 -23.47
N ASP A 7 1.83 2.05 -24.06
CA ASP A 7 1.34 0.67 -24.15
C ASP A 7 1.58 -0.04 -22.81
N LEU A 8 0.51 -0.53 -22.18
CA LEU A 8 0.58 -1.27 -20.91
C LEU A 8 1.41 -2.56 -21.03
N SER A 9 1.51 -3.13 -22.25
CA SER A 9 2.38 -4.29 -22.51
C SER A 9 3.87 -3.95 -22.35
N ASN A 10 4.23 -2.66 -22.45
CA ASN A 10 5.58 -2.15 -22.28
C ASN A 10 5.92 -1.82 -20.81
N LEU A 11 5.06 -2.18 -19.86
CA LEU A 11 5.30 -1.98 -18.43
C LEU A 11 5.89 -3.22 -17.76
N LYS A 12 6.70 -3.00 -16.74
CA LYS A 12 7.22 -4.04 -15.84
C LYS A 12 6.87 -3.67 -14.40
N PHE A 13 6.33 -4.65 -13.69
CA PHE A 13 6.01 -4.59 -12.28
C PHE A 13 7.21 -5.16 -11.50
N ARG A 14 7.91 -4.33 -10.72
CA ARG A 14 9.07 -4.75 -9.90
C ARG A 14 8.67 -4.72 -8.43
N VAL A 15 8.90 -5.83 -7.74
CA VAL A 15 8.61 -5.98 -6.31
C VAL A 15 9.92 -6.26 -5.60
N GLN A 16 10.23 -5.46 -4.58
CA GLN A 16 11.44 -5.59 -3.78
C GLN A 16 11.02 -5.81 -2.33
N LEU A 17 11.54 -6.86 -1.69
CA LEU A 17 11.36 -7.08 -0.25
C LEU A 17 12.39 -6.23 0.51
N ILE A 18 11.95 -5.50 1.52
CA ILE A 18 12.81 -4.71 2.40
C ILE A 18 13.14 -5.57 3.62
N THR A 19 14.41 -5.91 3.82
CA THR A 19 14.87 -6.89 4.83
C THR A 19 15.74 -6.32 5.95
N GLY A 20 15.93 -5.00 6.08
CA GLY A 20 16.73 -4.42 7.17
C GLY A 20 16.31 -2.99 7.56
N GLU A 21 16.89 -2.47 8.65
CA GLU A 21 16.65 -1.11 9.19
C GLU A 21 17.04 0.02 8.22
N CYS A 22 17.94 -0.23 7.27
CA CYS A 22 18.37 0.74 6.26
C CYS A 22 17.57 0.66 4.95
N GLY A 23 16.24 0.74 5.03
CA GLY A 23 15.35 0.72 3.87
C GLY A 23 15.69 1.82 2.85
N VAL A 24 16.29 1.41 1.73
CA VAL A 24 16.60 2.21 0.52
C VAL A 24 17.57 3.36 0.77
N ARG A 25 18.88 3.10 0.59
CA ARG A 25 19.90 4.14 0.45
C ARG A 25 19.48 5.10 -0.67
N GLU A 26 19.26 6.36 -0.30
CA GLU A 26 18.77 7.42 -1.17
C GLU A 26 19.84 7.79 -2.21
N ASP A 27 19.62 7.48 -3.48
CA ASP A 27 20.16 8.32 -4.54
C ASP A 27 19.25 9.56 -4.64
N TYR A 28 19.62 10.58 -3.86
CA TYR A 28 19.12 11.94 -4.07
C TYR A 28 19.84 12.54 -5.28
N THR A 29 19.15 12.60 -6.40
CA THR A 29 19.20 13.81 -7.23
C THR A 29 17.81 14.43 -7.18
N GLU A 30 17.60 15.27 -6.17
CA GLU A 30 16.57 16.30 -6.20
C GLU A 30 16.96 17.31 -7.28
N ASP A 31 16.43 17.10 -8.48
CA ASP A 31 16.54 18.06 -9.57
C ASP A 31 15.24 18.90 -9.60
N PHE A 32 15.14 19.84 -8.66
CA PHE A 32 14.27 21.00 -8.82
C PHE A 32 15.07 22.04 -9.58
N GLY A 33 14.83 22.09 -10.89
CA GLY A 33 15.70 22.76 -11.86
C GLY A 33 15.99 24.24 -11.61
N ASN A 34 17.20 24.65 -11.98
CA ASN A 34 17.47 25.40 -13.20
C ASN A 34 18.96 25.76 -13.21
N GLU A 35 19.79 24.96 -13.88
CA GLU A 35 21.06 25.43 -14.42
C GLU A 35 21.48 24.51 -15.56
N GLU A 36 21.64 25.09 -16.76
CA GLU A 36 22.34 24.44 -17.87
C GLU A 36 23.77 24.16 -17.41
N PHE A 37 24.10 22.89 -17.20
CA PHE A 37 25.48 22.47 -17.05
C PHE A 37 25.74 21.27 -17.95
N ASP A 38 26.35 21.56 -19.10
CA ASP A 38 27.04 20.57 -19.91
C ASP A 38 28.13 19.91 -19.04
N SER A 39 27.97 18.63 -18.75
CA SER A 39 29.12 17.78 -18.43
C SER A 39 28.89 16.37 -18.95
N GLU A 40 29.72 16.00 -19.93
CA GLU A 40 30.03 14.62 -20.26
C GLU A 40 30.45 13.89 -18.98
N LEU A 41 29.63 12.95 -18.50
CA LEU A 41 29.98 12.06 -17.41
C LEU A 41 29.66 10.61 -17.80
N ASP A 42 30.72 10.01 -18.33
CA ASP A 42 31.22 8.65 -18.20
C ASP A 42 30.22 7.52 -17.84
N ALA A 43 30.03 6.63 -18.82
CA ALA A 43 29.29 5.39 -18.69
C ALA A 43 30.15 4.32 -18.00
N SER A 44 30.26 4.39 -16.68
CA SER A 44 30.66 3.23 -15.85
C SER A 44 29.68 3.02 -14.71
N ALA A 45 28.60 2.30 -15.00
CA ALA A 45 27.75 1.76 -13.95
C ALA A 45 28.56 0.75 -13.13
N PRO A 46 28.62 0.85 -11.79
CA PRO A 46 29.34 -0.13 -11.00
C PRO A 46 28.59 -1.47 -11.00
N ASP A 47 29.33 -2.57 -11.22
CA ASP A 47 28.84 -3.93 -11.03
C ASP A 47 28.80 -4.23 -9.52
N PHE A 48 27.60 -4.16 -8.94
CA PHE A 48 27.36 -4.34 -7.51
C PHE A 48 27.06 -5.80 -7.11
N SER A 49 27.49 -6.78 -7.90
CA SER A 49 27.24 -8.19 -7.59
C SER A 49 28.01 -8.74 -6.37
N LYS A 50 28.95 -8.00 -5.77
CA LYS A 50 29.71 -8.47 -4.59
C LYS A 50 30.17 -7.33 -3.67
N VAL A 51 29.36 -6.98 -2.68
CA VAL A 51 29.87 -6.38 -1.43
C VAL A 51 29.31 -7.21 -0.28
N GLY A 52 29.99 -8.32 0.00
CA GLY A 52 29.76 -9.11 1.21
C GLY A 52 30.48 -8.41 2.35
N TYR A 53 29.72 -7.96 3.35
CA TYR A 53 30.28 -7.68 4.66
C TYR A 53 30.32 -9.02 5.41
N ASP A 54 31.53 -9.51 5.66
CA ASP A 54 31.75 -10.57 6.65
C ASP A 54 31.61 -9.94 8.04
N SER A 55 30.39 -9.93 8.57
CA SER A 55 30.13 -9.65 9.98
C SER A 55 29.47 -10.88 10.60
N ASP A 56 30.22 -11.58 11.45
CA ASP A 56 29.78 -12.67 12.34
C ASP A 56 28.82 -12.16 13.45
N ASP A 57 27.95 -11.19 13.16
CA ASP A 57 26.86 -10.76 14.03
C ASP A 57 25.59 -11.50 13.62
N GLU A 58 25.43 -12.70 14.16
CA GLU A 58 24.32 -13.64 13.97
C GLU A 58 22.99 -13.18 14.62
N TRP A 59 22.80 -11.86 14.83
CA TRP A 59 21.48 -11.29 15.11
C TRP A 59 20.81 -11.01 13.76
N VAL A 60 20.43 -12.07 13.05
CA VAL A 60 19.54 -11.94 11.90
C VAL A 60 18.23 -11.38 12.43
N ASP A 61 17.99 -10.09 12.20
CA ASP A 61 16.80 -9.30 12.49
C ASP A 61 15.54 -9.88 11.81
N GLU A 62 15.12 -11.07 12.23
CA GLU A 62 13.74 -11.51 12.10
C GLU A 62 12.96 -11.11 13.36
N TRP A 63 13.09 -9.87 13.84
CA TRP A 63 12.29 -9.38 14.98
C TRP A 63 10.79 -9.44 14.71
N GLU A 64 10.38 -9.47 13.42
CA GLU A 64 8.98 -9.49 13.01
C GLU A 64 8.75 -10.46 11.83
N PRO A 65 8.89 -11.79 12.00
CA PRO A 65 8.76 -12.75 10.90
C PRO A 65 7.35 -12.78 10.32
N TRP A 66 6.39 -12.20 11.06
CA TRP A 66 4.99 -12.07 10.69
C TRP A 66 4.71 -10.87 9.76
N LEU A 67 5.64 -9.92 9.63
CA LEU A 67 5.52 -8.70 8.81
C LEU A 67 6.53 -8.73 7.66
N LYS A 68 6.03 -8.56 6.43
CA LYS A 68 6.86 -8.37 5.24
C LYS A 68 6.54 -7.03 4.60
N ILE A 69 7.57 -6.27 4.27
CA ILE A 69 7.43 -4.95 3.68
C ILE A 69 8.00 -4.99 2.27
N TYR A 70 7.21 -4.56 1.30
CA TYR A 70 7.60 -4.52 -0.09
C TYR A 70 7.55 -3.10 -0.64
N TYR A 71 8.55 -2.77 -1.42
CA TYR A 71 8.56 -1.61 -2.29
C TYR A 71 8.25 -2.04 -3.72
N ILE A 72 7.27 -1.38 -4.33
CA ILE A 72 6.79 -1.74 -5.66
C ILE A 72 7.04 -0.58 -6.61
N GLU A 73 7.63 -0.89 -7.76
CA GLU A 73 7.88 0.07 -8.83
C GLU A 73 7.18 -0.35 -10.12
N ILE A 74 6.67 0.65 -10.82
CA ILE A 74 6.14 0.53 -12.17
C ILE A 74 7.16 1.21 -13.08
N VAL A 75 7.80 0.42 -13.95
CA VAL A 75 8.82 0.90 -14.86
C VAL A 75 8.49 0.56 -16.31
N THR A 76 9.00 1.34 -17.26
CA THR A 76 8.94 1.00 -18.68
C THR A 76 9.98 -0.07 -19.04
N LYS A 77 9.69 -0.98 -19.98
CA LYS A 77 10.63 -2.05 -20.36
C LYS A 77 11.79 -1.55 -21.22
N ASP A 78 11.53 -0.54 -22.06
CA ASP A 78 12.49 0.00 -23.03
C ASP A 78 13.68 0.71 -22.39
N LYS A 79 13.43 1.49 -21.33
CA LYS A 79 14.44 2.35 -20.69
C LYS A 79 14.52 2.18 -19.18
N GLY A 80 13.70 1.30 -18.59
CA GLY A 80 13.61 1.16 -17.14
C GLY A 80 13.07 2.41 -16.44
N LYS A 81 12.45 3.35 -17.16
CA LYS A 81 12.01 4.63 -16.59
C LYS A 81 10.93 4.35 -15.55
N LYS A 82 11.16 4.79 -14.31
CA LYS A 82 10.18 4.73 -13.23
C LYS A 82 9.05 5.73 -13.46
N ILE A 83 7.82 5.23 -13.53
CA ILE A 83 6.61 6.01 -13.79
C ILE A 83 5.57 5.90 -12.68
N GLY A 84 5.74 4.96 -11.75
CA GLY A 84 4.90 4.84 -10.57
C GLY A 84 5.55 3.99 -9.48
N ARG A 85 4.97 4.06 -8.29
CA ARG A 85 5.43 3.33 -7.10
C ARG A 85 4.33 3.21 -6.05
N PHE A 86 4.49 2.27 -5.12
CA PHE A 86 3.75 2.21 -3.86
C PHE A 86 4.38 1.23 -2.86
N GLY A 87 4.06 1.38 -1.58
CA GLY A 87 4.42 0.43 -0.52
C GLY A 87 3.36 -0.65 -0.32
N LEU A 88 3.78 -1.83 0.12
CA LEU A 88 2.88 -2.91 0.52
C LEU A 88 3.41 -3.56 1.80
N ARG A 89 2.56 -3.64 2.82
CA ARG A 89 2.86 -4.38 4.06
C ARG A 89 1.99 -5.61 4.16
N SER A 90 2.60 -6.76 4.36
CA SER A 90 1.95 -8.06 4.43
C SER A 90 2.08 -8.63 5.82
N VAL A 91 0.95 -8.88 6.47
CA VAL A 91 0.83 -9.42 7.82
C VAL A 91 0.27 -10.83 7.74
N GLN A 92 1.05 -11.81 8.17
CA GLN A 92 0.63 -13.22 8.17
C GLN A 92 -0.33 -13.53 9.32
N ALA A 93 -1.23 -14.49 9.11
CA ALA A 93 -2.22 -14.93 10.10
C ALA A 93 -1.60 -15.36 11.44
N VAL A 94 -0.35 -15.86 11.42
CA VAL A 94 0.40 -16.20 12.64
C VAL A 94 0.61 -15.01 13.59
N ALA A 95 0.55 -13.77 13.07
CA ALA A 95 0.54 -12.55 13.88
C ALA A 95 -0.69 -12.46 14.79
N ARG A 96 -1.79 -13.14 14.43
CA ARG A 96 -3.08 -13.09 15.14
C ARG A 96 -3.20 -14.15 16.22
N THR A 97 -2.31 -15.15 16.24
CA THR A 97 -2.37 -16.31 17.13
C THR A 97 -1.49 -16.19 18.38
N VAL A 98 -1.03 -14.98 18.73
CA VAL A 98 -0.07 -14.83 19.82
C VAL A 98 -0.76 -14.74 21.18
N SER A 99 0.00 -15.16 22.20
CA SER A 99 -0.32 -15.39 23.61
C SER A 99 -1.33 -14.43 24.25
N GLN A 100 -1.76 -14.75 25.48
CA GLN A 100 -2.77 -14.02 26.25
C GLN A 100 -2.52 -12.49 26.40
N TYR A 101 -1.31 -12.01 26.07
CA TYR A 101 -0.87 -10.62 26.27
C TYR A 101 -0.49 -9.85 24.99
N GLU A 102 -0.39 -10.49 23.82
CA GLU A 102 -0.02 -9.83 22.56
C GLU A 102 -1.11 -10.08 21.51
N ASN A 103 -2.03 -9.12 21.39
CA ASN A 103 -3.03 -9.14 20.33
C ASN A 103 -2.52 -8.43 19.07
N LEU A 104 -3.20 -8.63 17.93
CA LEU A 104 -2.81 -8.03 16.65
C LEU A 104 -2.65 -6.49 16.72
N PRO A 105 -3.61 -5.69 17.24
CA PRO A 105 -3.44 -4.25 17.40
C PRO A 105 -2.15 -3.87 18.10
N TYR A 106 -1.86 -4.50 19.24
CA TYR A 106 -0.64 -4.23 19.98
C TYR A 106 0.60 -4.47 19.11
N ARG A 107 0.65 -5.59 18.38
CA ARG A 107 1.77 -5.90 17.48
C ARG A 107 1.89 -4.91 16.33
N LEU A 108 0.78 -4.44 15.77
CA LEU A 108 0.80 -3.44 14.70
C LEU A 108 1.28 -2.07 15.21
N VAL A 109 0.90 -1.69 16.43
CA VAL A 109 1.29 -0.43 17.08
C VAL A 109 2.75 -0.46 17.55
N ALA A 110 3.17 -1.58 18.16
CA ALA A 110 4.53 -1.74 18.68
C ALA A 110 5.56 -2.07 17.59
N SER A 111 5.12 -2.26 16.34
CA SER A 111 5.99 -2.60 15.23
C SER A 111 6.78 -1.38 14.77
N GLU A 112 8.09 -1.39 15.00
CA GLU A 112 9.00 -0.34 14.53
C GLU A 112 9.01 -0.24 12.99
N ARG A 113 8.78 -1.38 12.31
CA ARG A 113 8.74 -1.44 10.83
C ARG A 113 7.34 -1.22 10.27
N GLY A 114 6.31 -1.38 11.10
CA GLY A 114 4.91 -1.25 10.72
C GLY A 114 4.53 0.18 10.36
N GLY A 115 5.16 1.15 11.01
CA GLY A 115 4.95 2.58 10.78
C GLY A 115 3.54 3.05 11.12
N SER A 116 3.28 4.34 10.92
CA SER A 116 2.02 4.97 11.30
C SER A 116 0.80 4.39 10.59
N ASP A 117 0.98 3.87 9.37
CA ASP A 117 -0.11 3.30 8.59
C ASP A 117 -0.65 1.99 9.18
N LEU A 118 0.22 1.07 9.63
CA LEU A 118 -0.26 -0.17 10.25
C LEU A 118 -0.82 0.08 11.64
N GLU A 119 -0.25 1.04 12.37
CA GLU A 119 -0.79 1.51 13.64
C GLU A 119 -2.22 2.05 13.45
N ALA A 120 -2.40 2.99 12.52
CA ALA A 120 -3.70 3.57 12.19
C ALA A 120 -4.69 2.50 11.71
N PHE A 121 -4.26 1.58 10.84
CA PHE A 121 -5.08 0.46 10.38
C PHE A 121 -5.52 -0.44 11.53
N GLY A 122 -4.57 -0.84 12.38
CA GLY A 122 -4.80 -1.73 13.52
C GLY A 122 -5.79 -1.12 14.52
N THR A 123 -5.54 0.11 14.92
CA THR A 123 -6.38 0.85 15.88
C THR A 123 -7.76 1.20 15.31
N THR A 124 -7.84 1.51 14.01
CA THR A 124 -9.12 1.85 13.36
C THR A 124 -10.03 0.64 13.24
N LEU A 125 -9.52 -0.51 12.77
CA LEU A 125 -10.39 -1.66 12.47
C LEU A 125 -10.58 -2.62 13.63
N PHE A 126 -9.56 -2.78 14.47
CA PHE A 126 -9.53 -3.84 15.48
C PHE A 126 -9.58 -3.26 16.89
N ASN A 127 -10.22 -4.01 17.79
CA ASN A 127 -10.37 -3.66 19.18
C ASN A 127 -9.27 -4.33 20.01
N GLU A 128 -8.42 -3.53 20.62
CA GLU A 128 -7.36 -3.99 21.51
C GLU A 128 -7.92 -4.77 22.71
N ALA A 129 -8.96 -4.25 23.37
CA ALA A 129 -9.58 -4.90 24.53
C ALA A 129 -10.20 -6.27 24.20
N ASN A 130 -10.58 -6.50 22.94
CA ASN A 130 -11.17 -7.76 22.48
C ASN A 130 -10.17 -8.61 21.66
N ARG A 131 -8.91 -8.65 22.10
CA ARG A 131 -7.85 -9.50 21.52
C ARG A 131 -7.65 -9.28 20.02
N GLY A 132 -7.82 -8.05 19.54
CA GLY A 132 -7.60 -7.72 18.14
C GLY A 132 -8.66 -8.24 17.18
N ARG A 133 -9.85 -8.53 17.68
CA ARG A 133 -11.04 -8.75 16.84
C ARG A 133 -11.51 -7.43 16.24
N LEU A 134 -12.14 -7.51 15.07
CA LEU A 134 -12.82 -6.43 14.40
C LEU A 134 -13.76 -5.74 15.40
N ARG A 135 -13.76 -4.42 15.40
CA ARG A 135 -14.63 -3.63 16.29
C ARG A 135 -16.10 -4.03 16.07
N GLU A 136 -16.83 -4.20 17.17
CA GLU A 136 -18.22 -4.67 17.16
C GLU A 136 -19.16 -3.71 16.39
N GLU A 137 -18.81 -2.42 16.38
CA GLU A 137 -19.50 -1.39 15.62
C GLU A 137 -19.45 -1.64 14.09
N PHE A 138 -18.49 -2.41 13.59
CA PHE A 138 -18.46 -2.82 12.18
C PHE A 138 -19.21 -4.13 11.91
N LEU A 139 -19.63 -4.85 12.95
CA LEU A 139 -20.41 -6.08 12.85
C LEU A 139 -21.92 -5.82 12.94
N SER A 140 -22.31 -4.79 13.69
CA SER A 140 -23.71 -4.45 13.96
C SER A 140 -23.93 -2.94 14.07
N GLY A 141 -25.19 -2.51 13.98
CA GLY A 141 -25.55 -1.09 14.14
C GLY A 141 -25.28 -0.22 12.90
N PRO A 142 -25.36 1.12 13.05
CA PRO A 142 -25.28 2.07 11.94
C PRO A 142 -23.89 2.15 11.30
N THR A 143 -22.84 1.84 12.05
CA THR A 143 -21.43 1.84 11.62
C THR A 143 -21.01 0.58 10.86
N LYS A 144 -21.90 -0.42 10.76
CA LYS A 144 -21.70 -1.64 9.95
C LYS A 144 -21.53 -1.33 8.46
N GLY A 145 -21.97 -0.15 8.01
CA GLY A 145 -21.95 0.23 6.60
C GLY A 145 -22.74 -0.78 5.76
N THR A 146 -22.13 -1.33 4.71
CA THR A 146 -22.77 -2.33 3.84
C THR A 146 -22.76 -3.74 4.42
N GLY A 147 -21.96 -4.00 5.46
CA GLY A 147 -21.85 -5.32 6.08
C GLY A 147 -21.26 -6.40 5.17
N VAL A 148 -20.59 -6.03 4.07
CA VAL A 148 -19.95 -7.00 3.17
C VAL A 148 -18.65 -7.60 3.73
N PHE A 149 -18.13 -6.99 4.79
CA PHE A 149 -17.05 -7.52 5.61
C PHE A 149 -17.56 -7.75 7.02
N GLY A 150 -17.15 -8.85 7.64
CA GLY A 150 -17.56 -9.25 8.98
C GLY A 150 -16.45 -9.95 9.75
N GLU A 151 -16.83 -10.92 10.58
CA GLU A 151 -15.91 -11.63 11.47
C GLU A 151 -14.82 -12.41 10.73
N GLU A 152 -14.94 -12.65 9.42
CA GLU A 152 -13.88 -13.23 8.63
C GLU A 152 -12.60 -12.39 8.67
N LEU A 153 -12.68 -11.08 8.91
CA LEU A 153 -11.51 -10.22 9.09
C LEU A 153 -10.75 -10.47 10.40
N ASN A 154 -11.34 -11.20 11.35
CA ASN A 154 -10.66 -11.63 12.57
C ASN A 154 -9.62 -12.71 12.28
N TYR A 155 -9.78 -13.40 11.15
CA TYR A 155 -9.00 -14.56 10.77
C TYR A 155 -8.27 -14.28 9.46
N GLY A 156 -7.11 -14.90 9.30
CA GLY A 156 -6.37 -14.83 8.05
C GLY A 156 -5.33 -13.73 7.97
N SER A 157 -4.54 -13.84 6.92
CA SER A 157 -3.45 -12.93 6.59
C SER A 157 -4.00 -11.76 5.78
N PHE A 158 -3.40 -10.60 5.92
CA PHE A 158 -3.79 -9.45 5.13
C PHE A 158 -2.58 -8.68 4.63
N ALA A 159 -2.79 -7.87 3.61
CA ALA A 159 -1.83 -6.87 3.20
C ALA A 159 -2.47 -5.49 3.13
N VAL A 160 -1.69 -4.44 3.36
CA VAL A 160 -2.11 -3.05 3.30
C VAL A 160 -1.24 -2.36 2.25
N ILE A 161 -1.87 -1.77 1.24
CA ILE A 161 -1.21 -0.80 0.36
C ILE A 161 -0.96 0.43 1.21
N SER A 162 0.33 0.71 1.43
CA SER A 162 0.76 1.74 2.35
C SER A 162 1.16 3.02 1.63
N ASN A 163 0.92 4.10 2.35
CA ASN A 163 1.18 5.50 2.08
C ASN A 163 2.32 6.05 2.97
N ASP A 164 3.08 5.16 3.62
CA ASP A 164 4.09 5.56 4.58
C ASP A 164 5.31 6.13 3.86
N ALA A 165 5.55 7.41 4.13
CA ALA A 165 6.62 8.20 3.56
C ALA A 165 8.03 7.61 3.80
N GLN A 166 8.22 6.78 4.83
CA GLN A 166 9.52 6.18 5.13
C GLN A 166 9.96 5.16 4.08
N ILE A 167 9.03 4.36 3.56
CA ILE A 167 9.33 3.28 2.59
C ILE A 167 8.97 3.70 1.17
N ALA A 168 7.84 4.37 1.02
CA ALA A 168 7.40 4.93 -0.23
C ALA A 168 7.02 6.39 0.03
N LYS A 169 7.97 7.30 -0.22
CA LYS A 169 7.77 8.76 -0.13
C LYS A 169 6.51 9.28 -0.87
N ASP A 170 5.95 8.48 -1.78
CA ASP A 170 4.60 8.71 -2.30
C ASP A 170 3.77 7.42 -2.14
N ASP A 171 2.49 7.58 -1.75
CA ASP A 171 1.38 6.61 -1.81
C ASP A 171 1.30 5.84 -3.14
N PHE A 172 0.19 5.17 -3.42
CA PHE A 172 -0.15 4.72 -4.77
C PHE A 172 -0.04 5.84 -5.81
N PHE A 173 1.15 5.95 -6.42
CA PHE A 173 1.56 7.10 -7.19
C PHE A 173 1.89 6.70 -8.61
N ILE A 174 1.29 7.44 -9.54
CA ILE A 174 1.64 7.45 -10.95
C ILE A 174 2.04 8.89 -11.29
N LYS A 175 3.16 9.06 -12.00
CA LYS A 175 3.64 10.35 -12.47
C LYS A 175 2.55 11.08 -13.27
N PRO A 176 2.30 12.39 -13.03
CA PRO A 176 1.18 13.13 -13.61
C PRO A 176 0.98 12.95 -15.11
N GLU A 177 2.06 12.97 -15.89
CA GLU A 177 2.08 12.85 -17.35
C GLU A 177 1.69 11.45 -17.86
N PHE A 178 1.68 10.44 -16.99
CA PHE A 178 1.28 9.06 -17.27
C PHE A 178 -0.12 8.70 -16.71
N ARG A 179 -0.78 9.64 -16.02
CA ARG A 179 -2.12 9.39 -15.42
C ARG A 179 -3.21 9.31 -16.49
N GLY A 180 -4.33 8.67 -16.14
CA GLY A 180 -5.49 8.54 -17.03
C GLY A 180 -5.36 7.45 -18.10
N GLN A 181 -4.28 6.67 -18.08
CA GLN A 181 -3.97 5.67 -19.11
C GLN A 181 -4.18 4.22 -18.63
N GLY A 182 -4.88 4.02 -17.52
CA GLY A 182 -5.15 2.68 -16.97
C GLY A 182 -3.97 2.03 -16.23
N ILE A 183 -2.82 2.70 -16.09
CA ILE A 183 -1.62 2.17 -15.43
C ILE A 183 -1.88 1.74 -13.98
N GLY A 184 -2.60 2.56 -13.20
CA GLY A 184 -2.95 2.19 -11.83
C GLY A 184 -3.82 0.94 -11.75
N SER A 185 -4.79 0.81 -12.66
CA SER A 185 -5.63 -0.38 -12.74
C SER A 185 -4.81 -1.60 -13.13
N TRP A 186 -3.92 -1.47 -14.12
CA TRP A 186 -2.98 -2.51 -14.51
C TRP A 186 -2.11 -2.95 -13.33
N ALA A 187 -1.51 -2.01 -12.60
CA ALA A 187 -0.64 -2.31 -11.47
C ALA A 187 -1.38 -3.03 -10.33
N LEU A 188 -2.63 -2.66 -10.03
CA LEU A 188 -3.44 -3.41 -9.05
C LEU A 188 -3.77 -4.83 -9.52
N GLN A 189 -3.97 -5.07 -10.82
CA GLN A 189 -4.20 -6.42 -11.33
C GLN A 189 -2.93 -7.26 -11.26
N GLU A 190 -1.78 -6.68 -11.59
CA GLU A 190 -0.49 -7.35 -11.45
C GLU A 190 -0.19 -7.68 -9.98
N LEU A 191 -0.43 -6.74 -9.07
CA LEU A 191 -0.31 -6.97 -7.64
C LEU A 191 -1.15 -8.17 -7.17
N LYS A 192 -2.44 -8.21 -7.54
CA LYS A 192 -3.37 -9.29 -7.15
C LYS A 192 -2.95 -10.68 -7.63
N ARG A 193 -2.19 -10.75 -8.74
CA ARG A 193 -1.65 -12.01 -9.30
C ARG A 193 -0.25 -12.34 -8.79
N HIS A 194 0.41 -11.40 -8.10
CA HIS A 194 1.79 -11.55 -7.70
C HIS A 194 1.94 -12.56 -6.54
N ALA A 195 3.02 -13.33 -6.56
CA ALA A 195 3.26 -14.41 -5.61
C ALA A 195 3.34 -13.95 -4.14
N THR A 196 3.68 -12.68 -3.91
CA THR A 196 3.70 -12.07 -2.57
C THR A 196 2.33 -12.04 -1.89
N LEU A 197 1.23 -12.16 -2.65
CA LEU A 197 -0.13 -12.22 -2.13
C LEU A 197 -0.73 -13.64 -2.08
N HIS A 198 0.03 -14.70 -2.42
CA HIS A 198 -0.52 -16.07 -2.47
C HIS A 198 -1.12 -16.56 -1.15
N ASN A 199 -0.53 -16.15 -0.02
CA ASN A 199 -0.97 -16.52 1.34
C ASN A 199 -1.69 -15.37 2.05
N ILE A 200 -2.24 -14.42 1.28
CA ILE A 200 -2.95 -13.25 1.79
C ILE A 200 -4.44 -13.39 1.44
N ASP A 201 -5.29 -13.25 2.45
CA ASP A 201 -6.74 -13.40 2.32
C ASP A 201 -7.40 -12.09 1.88
N PHE A 202 -6.91 -10.97 2.45
CA PHE A 202 -7.48 -9.64 2.24
C PHE A 202 -6.40 -8.61 1.88
N LEU A 203 -6.72 -7.75 0.92
CA LEU A 203 -5.91 -6.58 0.57
C LEU A 203 -6.66 -5.31 1.00
N PHE A 204 -6.00 -4.46 1.77
CA PHE A 204 -6.55 -3.21 2.28
C PHE A 204 -5.83 -2.00 1.72
N VAL A 205 -6.50 -0.86 1.79
CA VAL A 205 -5.94 0.45 1.49
C VAL A 205 -6.74 1.51 2.22
N GLU A 206 -6.07 2.55 2.72
CA GLU A 206 -6.70 3.82 3.05
C GLU A 206 -6.55 4.76 1.84
N PRO A 207 -7.64 5.11 1.13
CA PRO A 207 -7.54 5.97 -0.05
C PRO A 207 -7.09 7.41 0.30
N GLY A 208 -5.78 7.63 0.31
CA GLY A 208 -5.13 8.92 0.54
C GLY A 208 -4.98 9.78 -0.72
N VAL A 209 -4.75 11.08 -0.53
CA VAL A 209 -4.39 12.00 -1.62
C VAL A 209 -3.00 12.56 -1.36
N THR A 210 -2.05 12.24 -2.24
CA THR A 210 -0.65 12.72 -2.14
C THR A 210 -0.33 13.91 -3.01
N ASP A 211 -1.11 14.15 -4.06
CA ASP A 211 -0.75 15.16 -5.05
C ASP A 211 -1.20 16.58 -4.64
N ILE A 212 -1.30 16.87 -3.35
CA ILE A 212 -1.74 18.16 -2.79
C ILE A 212 -0.55 18.86 -2.12
N THR A 213 -0.23 20.06 -2.59
CA THR A 213 0.79 20.90 -1.96
C THR A 213 0.29 21.44 -0.62
N TYR A 214 1.19 21.87 0.26
CA TYR A 214 0.81 22.48 1.54
C TYR A 214 -0.20 23.63 1.38
N GLN A 215 0.01 24.50 0.39
CA GLN A 215 -0.87 25.62 0.08
C GLN A 215 -2.25 25.18 -0.42
N GLN A 216 -2.34 24.02 -1.06
CA GLN A 216 -3.60 23.46 -1.55
C GLN A 216 -4.41 22.77 -0.44
N ARG A 217 -3.83 22.47 0.72
CA ARG A 217 -4.53 21.77 1.82
C ARG A 217 -5.69 22.58 2.39
N SER A 218 -5.64 23.91 2.31
CA SER A 218 -6.74 24.78 2.73
C SER A 218 -7.89 24.85 1.72
N ASP A 219 -7.68 24.40 0.48
CA ASP A 219 -8.74 24.31 -0.53
C ASP A 219 -9.52 23.00 -0.33
N VAL A 220 -10.52 23.08 0.55
CA VAL A 220 -11.40 21.95 0.91
C VAL A 220 -12.07 21.33 -0.32
N ALA A 221 -12.46 22.14 -1.33
CA ALA A 221 -13.14 21.64 -2.52
C ALA A 221 -12.17 20.83 -3.39
N LEU A 222 -10.95 21.32 -3.59
CA LEU A 222 -9.90 20.60 -4.31
C LEU A 222 -9.52 19.29 -3.61
N VAL A 223 -9.30 19.34 -2.29
CA VAL A 223 -8.98 18.17 -1.46
C VAL A 223 -10.07 17.11 -1.59
N ASN A 224 -11.34 17.49 -1.41
CA ASN A 224 -12.49 16.59 -1.51
C ASN A 224 -12.63 15.99 -2.92
N SER A 225 -12.44 16.79 -3.97
CA SER A 225 -12.49 16.31 -5.35
C SER A 225 -11.42 15.25 -5.63
N LYS A 226 -10.20 15.47 -5.13
CA LYS A 226 -9.11 14.50 -5.28
C LYS A 226 -9.35 13.23 -4.47
N HIS A 227 -9.83 13.33 -3.23
CA HIS A 227 -10.22 12.17 -2.44
C HIS A 227 -11.31 11.36 -3.14
N ALA A 228 -12.35 12.02 -3.67
CA ALA A 228 -13.41 11.37 -4.42
C ALA A 228 -12.88 10.62 -5.64
N ARG A 229 -11.89 11.19 -6.35
CA ARG A 229 -11.22 10.54 -7.49
C ARG A 229 -10.48 9.27 -7.06
N VAL A 230 -9.70 9.31 -5.98
CA VAL A 230 -8.94 8.14 -5.48
C VAL A 230 -9.89 7.06 -4.94
N LYS A 231 -10.91 7.43 -4.15
CA LYS A 231 -11.95 6.48 -3.70
C LYS A 231 -12.63 5.80 -4.89
N ARG A 232 -13.05 6.57 -5.91
CA ARG A 232 -13.66 6.03 -7.13
C ARG A 232 -12.73 5.07 -7.87
N PHE A 233 -11.43 5.35 -7.91
CA PHE A 233 -10.44 4.44 -8.50
C PHE A 233 -10.42 3.07 -7.79
N PHE A 234 -10.30 3.04 -6.46
CA PHE A 234 -10.30 1.77 -5.71
C PHE A 234 -11.66 1.05 -5.76
N ARG A 235 -12.79 1.76 -5.73
CA ARG A 235 -14.12 1.15 -5.94
C ARG A 235 -14.23 0.49 -7.31
N LYS A 236 -13.77 1.15 -8.37
CA LYS A 236 -13.70 0.56 -9.73
C LYS A 236 -12.79 -0.67 -9.79
N ALA A 237 -11.75 -0.72 -8.96
CA ALA A 237 -10.88 -1.88 -8.83
C ALA A 237 -11.47 -3.01 -7.97
N GLY A 238 -12.71 -2.87 -7.49
CA GLY A 238 -13.46 -3.88 -6.74
C GLY A 238 -13.29 -3.82 -5.22
N PHE A 239 -12.58 -2.81 -4.70
CA PHE A 239 -12.47 -2.62 -3.26
C PHE A 239 -13.75 -2.01 -2.69
N ARG A 240 -14.14 -2.39 -1.47
CA ARG A 240 -15.32 -1.85 -0.77
C ARG A 240 -14.96 -1.43 0.65
N ARG A 241 -15.73 -0.51 1.23
CA ARG A 241 -15.45 -0.01 2.58
C ARG A 241 -15.66 -1.10 3.65
N VAL A 242 -14.83 -1.10 4.68
CA VAL A 242 -15.02 -1.92 5.89
C VAL A 242 -15.81 -1.11 6.91
N GLY A 243 -17.06 -1.50 7.17
CA GLY A 243 -17.94 -0.69 8.02
C GLY A 243 -18.14 0.72 7.46
N THR A 244 -18.08 1.71 8.35
CA THR A 244 -18.00 3.15 8.02
C THR A 244 -16.57 3.71 8.15
N SER A 245 -15.55 2.85 8.29
CA SER A 245 -14.15 3.26 8.46
C SER A 245 -13.58 3.95 7.21
N SER A 246 -12.40 4.55 7.31
CA SER A 246 -11.66 5.09 6.15
C SER A 246 -11.09 4.00 5.22
N TYR A 247 -10.99 2.76 5.70
CA TYR A 247 -10.33 1.66 5.00
C TYR A 247 -11.24 0.92 4.01
N PHE A 248 -10.64 0.55 2.90
CA PHE A 248 -11.23 -0.25 1.85
C PHE A 248 -10.58 -1.63 1.83
N GLY A 249 -11.37 -2.69 1.71
CA GLY A 249 -10.91 -4.07 1.61
C GLY A 249 -11.22 -4.70 0.26
N TYR A 250 -10.44 -5.73 -0.08
CA TYR A 250 -10.65 -6.61 -1.22
C TYR A 250 -10.36 -8.05 -0.81
N SER A 251 -11.30 -8.97 -1.06
CA SER A 251 -11.08 -10.41 -0.79
C SER A 251 -10.33 -11.05 -1.96
N LEU A 252 -9.10 -11.50 -1.70
CA LEU A 252 -8.22 -12.12 -2.69
C LEU A 252 -8.58 -13.58 -2.96
N ARG A 253 -8.98 -14.32 -1.92
CA ARG A 253 -9.15 -15.78 -1.97
C ARG A 253 -10.58 -16.22 -2.26
N ASN A 254 -11.57 -15.37 -2.03
CA ASN A 254 -12.98 -15.71 -2.24
C ASN A 254 -13.56 -14.92 -3.41
N ASP A 255 -13.60 -15.54 -4.59
CA ASP A 255 -14.20 -14.93 -5.79
C ASP A 255 -15.69 -14.59 -5.65
N LYS A 256 -16.39 -15.27 -4.74
CA LYS A 256 -17.82 -15.09 -4.46
C LYS A 256 -18.08 -14.15 -3.28
N HIS A 257 -17.03 -13.55 -2.71
CA HIS A 257 -17.14 -12.65 -1.57
C HIS A 257 -18.14 -11.52 -1.85
N PRO A 258 -19.04 -11.16 -0.92
CA PRO A 258 -20.07 -10.13 -1.16
C PRO A 258 -19.49 -8.80 -1.64
N SER A 259 -18.32 -8.38 -1.12
CA SER A 259 -17.63 -7.16 -1.54
C SER A 259 -17.29 -7.11 -3.04
N ARG A 260 -17.14 -8.26 -3.72
CA ARG A 260 -16.86 -8.32 -5.17
C ARG A 260 -18.09 -8.13 -6.04
N ARG A 261 -19.29 -8.26 -5.48
CA ARG A 261 -20.58 -8.16 -6.19
C ARG A 261 -21.35 -6.87 -5.88
N LEU A 262 -21.01 -6.20 -4.78
CA LEU A 262 -21.59 -4.94 -4.39
C LEU A 262 -21.31 -3.88 -5.48
N ALA A 263 -22.32 -3.13 -5.94
CA ALA A 263 -22.09 -2.05 -6.90
C ALA A 263 -21.25 -0.93 -6.28
N ILE A 264 -20.75 -0.01 -7.10
CA ILE A 264 -19.95 1.12 -6.59
C ILE A 264 -20.85 2.11 -5.84
N GLU A 265 -22.07 2.26 -6.35
CA GLU A 265 -23.12 3.16 -5.90
C GLU A 265 -23.78 2.68 -4.60
N ASP A 266 -23.74 1.36 -4.37
CA ASP A 266 -24.24 0.71 -3.15
C ASP A 266 -23.19 0.66 -2.02
N ASP A 267 -21.95 1.10 -2.29
CA ASP A 267 -20.90 1.15 -1.28
C ASP A 267 -21.12 2.29 -0.28
N CYS A 268 -20.79 2.05 0.98
CA CYS A 268 -21.05 3.01 2.05
C CYS A 268 -20.11 4.21 1.96
N GLU A 269 -20.60 5.40 2.30
CA GLU A 269 -19.78 6.58 2.61
C GLU A 269 -19.46 6.62 4.11
N PRO A 270 -18.32 7.19 4.51
CA PRO A 270 -18.04 7.35 5.94
C PRO A 270 -19.08 8.28 6.57
N LEU A 271 -19.42 8.00 7.83
CA LEU A 271 -20.30 8.85 8.64
C LEU A 271 -19.61 10.16 9.01
#